data_AF-A0A6J2PJX9-F1
#
_entry.id   AF-A0A6J2PJX9-F1
#
_cell.length_a   1.000
_cell.length_b   1.000
_cell.length_c   1.000
_cell.angle_alpha   90.00
_cell.angle_beta   90.00
_cell.angle_gamma   90.00
#
_symmetry.space_group_name_H-M   'P 1'
#
loop_
_entity.id
_entity.type
_entity.pdbx_description
1 polymer ?
#
loop_
_entity_poly.entity_id
_entity_poly.type
_entity_poly.pdbx_seq_one_letter_code
_entity_poly.pdbx_strand_id
1 'polypeptide(L)'
;MNGDSLSDCYIKCVHVVSSTAELIVDKAMELKFVCGVFGGNIKPTPFLCLTLKMLQIQPEKDIIVEFIKNEDFKYVRLLGAMYRRLTGTAVDCYKYLEPLYNDYRRVKSQNRNGEFELMHVDEFIDELLHSERMCDIILPRLQKRHVLEEAEMLDPRISALEEDLDEVESSEEEDEEEEKVMMFK
;
A
#
# COMPACT_ATOMS: atom_id res chain seq x y z
N MET A 1 11.27 36.11 2.17
CA MET A 1 11.63 35.50 0.88
C MET A 1 12.25 34.13 1.15
N ASN A 2 11.42 33.12 1.43
CA ASN A 2 11.86 31.72 1.51
C ASN A 2 10.75 30.92 0.83
N GLY A 3 10.61 31.10 -0.48
CA GLY A 3 9.66 30.40 -1.31
C GLY A 3 10.23 29.04 -1.68
N ASP A 4 9.71 28.01 -1.04
CA ASP A 4 9.40 26.70 -1.60
C ASP A 4 10.50 25.93 -2.35
N SER A 5 11.40 25.30 -1.57
CA SER A 5 12.17 24.15 -2.08
C SER A 5 11.29 22.98 -2.56
N LEU A 6 10.04 22.90 -2.10
CA LEU A 6 9.06 21.94 -2.60
C LEU A 6 8.54 22.29 -4.00
N SER A 7 8.28 23.57 -4.32
CA SER A 7 7.70 23.96 -5.61
C SER A 7 8.72 23.85 -6.75
N ASP A 8 10.00 24.15 -6.49
CA ASP A 8 11.09 23.96 -7.45
C ASP A 8 11.38 22.47 -7.74
N CYS A 9 11.23 21.59 -6.73
CA CYS A 9 11.28 20.14 -6.91
C CYS A 9 10.05 19.61 -7.66
N TYR A 10 8.86 20.15 -7.37
CA TYR A 10 7.63 19.85 -8.10
C TYR A 10 7.77 20.22 -9.59
N ILE A 11 8.28 21.41 -9.91
CA ILE A 11 8.46 21.87 -11.30
C ILE A 11 9.46 20.98 -12.06
N LYS A 12 10.52 20.48 -11.40
CA LYS A 12 11.44 19.50 -11.98
C LYS A 12 10.83 18.11 -12.19
N CYS A 13 10.00 17.60 -11.27
CA CYS A 13 9.26 16.34 -11.51
C CYS A 13 8.26 16.49 -12.68
N VAL A 14 7.56 17.63 -12.77
CA VAL A 14 6.52 17.87 -13.80
C VAL A 14 7.11 17.96 -15.22
N HIS A 15 8.29 18.56 -15.39
CA HIS A 15 8.93 18.70 -16.71
C HIS A 15 9.74 17.48 -17.18
N VAL A 16 10.14 16.57 -16.29
CA VAL A 16 10.94 15.37 -16.66
C VAL A 16 10.08 14.19 -17.10
N VAL A 17 8.76 14.23 -16.87
CA VAL A 17 7.82 13.16 -17.24
C VAL A 17 6.78 13.71 -18.23
N SER A 18 7.22 13.98 -19.46
CA SER A 18 6.33 14.14 -20.63
C SER A 18 5.78 12.77 -21.04
N SER A 19 4.79 12.28 -20.30
CA SER A 19 4.28 10.92 -20.47
C SER A 19 2.76 10.93 -20.30
N THR A 20 2.05 10.59 -21.39
CA THR A 20 0.63 10.19 -21.41
C THR A 20 0.41 8.96 -20.54
N ALA A 21 -0.85 8.63 -20.20
CA ALA A 21 -1.19 7.55 -19.25
C ALA A 21 -0.54 6.18 -19.57
N GLU A 22 -0.40 5.82 -20.86
CA GLU A 22 0.30 4.60 -21.29
C GLU A 22 1.75 4.53 -20.80
N LEU A 23 2.47 5.65 -20.85
CA LEU A 23 3.89 5.73 -20.48
C LEU A 23 4.11 5.77 -18.96
N ILE A 24 3.05 5.84 -18.15
CA ILE A 24 3.16 5.77 -16.68
C ILE A 24 3.40 4.32 -16.25
N VAL A 25 2.78 3.35 -16.92
CA VAL A 25 2.97 1.93 -16.64
C VAL A 25 4.43 1.55 -16.85
N ASP A 26 5.00 1.93 -17.99
CA ASP A 26 6.40 1.67 -18.34
C ASP A 26 7.36 2.21 -17.28
N LYS A 27 7.16 3.47 -16.87
CA LYS A 27 7.99 4.09 -15.82
C LYS A 27 7.76 3.48 -14.44
N ALA A 28 6.54 3.01 -14.16
CA ALA A 28 6.24 2.35 -12.91
C ALA A 28 6.89 0.95 -12.84
N MET A 29 7.01 0.25 -13.96
CA MET A 29 7.74 -1.03 -14.05
C MET A 29 9.25 -0.86 -13.80
N GLU A 30 9.82 0.29 -14.16
CA GLU A 30 11.24 0.60 -13.92
C GLU A 30 11.58 0.94 -12.46
N LEU A 31 10.58 1.08 -11.59
CA LEU A 31 10.78 1.39 -10.18
C LEU A 31 11.54 0.28 -9.46
N LYS A 32 12.47 0.69 -8.59
CA LYS A 32 13.34 -0.23 -7.84
C LYS A 32 13.21 -0.09 -6.33
N PHE A 33 12.56 0.98 -5.86
CA PHE A 33 12.40 1.31 -4.45
C PHE A 33 11.20 2.23 -4.24
N VAL A 34 10.67 2.25 -3.03
CA VAL A 34 9.61 3.15 -2.55
C VAL A 34 10.19 4.16 -1.56
N CYS A 35 9.71 5.41 -1.57
CA CYS A 35 10.02 6.48 -0.60
C CYS A 35 9.43 7.82 -1.05
N GLY A 36 9.42 8.82 -0.16
CA GLY A 36 9.17 10.23 -0.45
C GLY A 36 10.41 10.98 -0.96
N VAL A 37 11.10 11.67 -0.06
CA VAL A 37 12.26 12.52 -0.38
C VAL A 37 13.53 12.06 0.34
N PHE A 38 14.68 12.27 -0.30
CA PHE A 38 15.97 11.90 0.26
C PHE A 38 17.01 13.03 0.15
N GLY A 39 17.95 13.02 1.09
CA GLY A 39 19.10 13.92 1.16
C GLY A 39 18.77 15.33 1.66
N GLY A 40 19.81 16.09 2.01
CA GLY A 40 19.69 17.46 2.53
C GLY A 40 19.06 18.47 1.55
N ASN A 41 19.04 18.14 0.26
CA ASN A 41 18.41 18.96 -0.79
C ASN A 41 16.95 18.56 -1.09
N ILE A 42 16.32 17.69 -0.29
CA ILE A 42 14.92 17.26 -0.44
C ILE A 42 14.65 16.80 -1.88
N LYS A 43 15.40 15.81 -2.36
CA LYS A 43 15.21 15.28 -3.71
C LYS A 43 14.04 14.28 -3.69
N PRO A 44 13.00 14.45 -4.53
CA PRO A 44 11.92 13.49 -4.63
C PRO A 44 12.43 12.21 -5.29
N THR A 45 11.94 11.07 -4.82
CA THR A 45 12.17 9.80 -5.49
C THR A 45 11.31 9.67 -6.75
N PRO A 46 11.68 8.77 -7.68
CA PRO A 46 10.83 8.44 -8.83
C PRO A 46 9.43 7.96 -8.42
N PHE A 47 9.33 7.21 -7.31
CA PHE A 47 8.05 6.76 -6.75
C PHE A 47 7.15 7.95 -6.42
N LEU A 48 7.66 8.92 -5.67
CA LEU A 48 6.93 10.14 -5.32
C LEU A 48 6.54 10.96 -6.56
N CYS A 49 7.47 11.18 -7.50
CA CYS A 49 7.13 11.92 -8.73
C CYS A 49 6.02 11.22 -9.53
N LEU A 50 6.01 9.88 -9.61
CA LEU A 50 4.96 9.13 -10.31
C LEU A 50 3.61 9.21 -9.59
N THR A 51 3.59 9.10 -8.25
CA THR A 51 2.36 9.29 -7.46
C THR A 51 1.77 10.67 -7.70
N LEU A 52 2.59 11.72 -7.67
CA LEU A 52 2.15 13.10 -7.94
C LEU A 52 1.66 13.27 -9.38
N LYS A 53 2.29 12.60 -10.35
CA LYS A 53 1.83 12.62 -11.74
C LYS A 53 0.47 11.95 -11.89
N MET A 54 0.24 10.82 -11.23
CA MET A 54 -1.06 10.15 -11.20
C MET A 54 -2.15 11.06 -10.61
N LEU A 55 -1.84 11.85 -9.57
CA LEU A 55 -2.78 12.84 -9.03
C LEU A 55 -3.12 13.95 -10.04
N GLN A 56 -2.18 14.33 -10.91
CA GLN A 56 -2.42 15.33 -11.95
C GLN A 56 -3.25 14.79 -13.10
N ILE A 57 -2.99 13.55 -13.55
CA ILE A 57 -3.69 12.94 -14.68
C ILE A 57 -5.04 12.34 -14.27
N GLN A 58 -5.23 12.07 -12.97
CA GLN A 58 -6.43 11.51 -12.36
C GLN A 58 -7.01 10.33 -13.19
N PRO A 59 -6.28 9.21 -13.29
CA PRO A 59 -6.72 8.08 -14.10
C PRO A 59 -8.06 7.51 -13.59
N GLU A 60 -8.76 6.81 -14.48
CA GLU A 60 -9.99 6.12 -14.15
C GLU A 60 -9.78 5.04 -13.08
N LYS A 61 -10.83 4.77 -12.30
CA LYS A 61 -10.76 3.84 -11.17
C LYS A 61 -10.35 2.43 -11.61
N ASP A 62 -10.75 2.00 -12.81
CA ASP A 62 -10.47 0.66 -13.33
C ASP A 62 -8.98 0.44 -13.56
N ILE A 63 -8.28 1.45 -14.12
CA ILE A 63 -6.82 1.42 -14.31
C ILE A 63 -6.09 1.24 -12.96
N ILE A 64 -6.56 1.93 -11.92
CA ILE A 64 -5.97 1.80 -10.57
C ILE A 64 -6.21 0.41 -9.99
N VAL A 65 -7.40 -0.15 -10.21
CA VAL A 65 -7.70 -1.51 -9.77
C VAL A 65 -6.83 -2.53 -10.51
N GLU A 66 -6.57 -2.33 -11.80
CA GLU A 66 -5.62 -3.15 -12.56
C GLU A 66 -4.20 -3.04 -12.02
N PHE A 67 -3.75 -1.84 -11.62
CA PHE A 67 -2.43 -1.66 -10.99
C PHE A 67 -2.31 -2.41 -9.66
N ILE A 68 -3.38 -2.39 -8.84
CA ILE A 68 -3.42 -3.10 -7.55
C ILE A 68 -3.44 -4.61 -7.76
N LYS A 69 -4.24 -5.09 -8.73
CA LYS A 69 -4.35 -6.51 -9.08
C LYS A 69 -3.10 -7.07 -9.76
N ASN A 70 -2.22 -6.22 -10.28
CA ASN A 70 -0.99 -6.67 -10.93
C ASN A 70 -0.07 -7.39 -9.91
N GLU A 71 0.19 -8.67 -10.16
CA GLU A 71 1.01 -9.52 -9.27
C GLU A 71 2.48 -9.52 -9.68
N ASP A 72 2.80 -9.24 -10.94
CA ASP A 72 4.16 -9.34 -11.47
C ASP A 72 5.05 -8.20 -10.95
N PHE A 73 4.48 -7.00 -10.81
CA PHE A 73 5.23 -5.80 -10.44
C PHE A 73 4.83 -5.25 -9.08
N LYS A 74 5.57 -5.65 -8.04
CA LYS A 74 5.36 -5.18 -6.66
C LYS A 74 5.34 -3.66 -6.49
N TYR A 75 6.17 -2.91 -7.23
CA TYR A 75 6.21 -1.44 -7.11
C TYR A 75 5.02 -0.76 -7.80
N VAL A 76 4.48 -1.35 -8.87
CA VAL A 76 3.25 -0.87 -9.53
C VAL A 76 2.06 -1.07 -8.59
N ARG A 77 1.98 -2.22 -7.93
CA ARG A 77 0.99 -2.52 -6.89
C ARG A 77 1.03 -1.51 -5.75
N LEU A 78 2.22 -1.23 -5.20
CA LEU A 78 2.39 -0.21 -4.14
C LEU A 78 2.04 1.20 -4.61
N LEU A 79 2.37 1.54 -5.87
CA LEU A 79 2.01 2.84 -6.45
C LEU A 79 0.48 3.00 -6.58
N GLY A 80 -0.21 1.95 -7.03
CA GLY A 80 -1.67 1.91 -7.09
C GLY A 80 -2.32 2.01 -5.71
N ALA A 81 -1.76 1.31 -4.72
CA ALA A 81 -2.19 1.38 -3.33
C ALA A 81 -2.07 2.80 -2.77
N MET A 82 -0.92 3.46 -2.97
CA MET A 82 -0.71 4.83 -2.50
C MET A 82 -1.68 5.82 -3.16
N TYR A 83 -1.87 5.69 -4.48
CA TYR A 83 -2.82 6.54 -5.20
C TYR A 83 -4.26 6.32 -4.70
N ARG A 84 -4.66 5.07 -4.47
CA ARG A 84 -5.99 4.73 -3.92
C ARG A 84 -6.18 5.32 -2.54
N ARG A 85 -5.16 5.28 -1.68
CA ARG A 85 -5.21 5.85 -0.33
C ARG A 85 -5.40 7.38 -0.32
N LEU A 86 -4.86 8.08 -1.32
CA LEU A 86 -4.97 9.54 -1.43
C LEU A 86 -6.31 10.01 -1.99
N THR A 87 -6.88 9.25 -2.94
CA THR A 87 -8.03 9.71 -3.74
C THR A 87 -9.32 8.92 -3.50
N GLY A 88 -9.20 7.73 -2.91
CA GLY A 88 -10.30 6.82 -2.64
C GLY A 88 -11.13 7.20 -1.42
N THR A 89 -12.35 6.65 -1.36
CA THR A 89 -13.16 6.69 -0.15
C THR A 89 -12.60 5.73 0.89
N ALA A 90 -12.97 5.88 2.17
CA ALA A 90 -12.48 4.98 3.23
C ALA A 90 -12.84 3.51 2.95
N VAL A 91 -14.08 3.26 2.51
CA VAL A 91 -14.57 1.93 2.13
C VAL A 91 -13.74 1.33 1.00
N ASP A 92 -13.48 2.12 -0.05
CA ASP A 92 -12.64 1.70 -1.16
C ASP A 92 -11.20 1.42 -0.73
N CYS A 93 -10.64 2.19 0.20
CA CYS A 93 -9.29 1.94 0.71
C CYS A 93 -9.24 0.57 1.37
N TYR A 94 -10.14 0.29 2.31
CA TYR A 94 -10.20 -0.98 3.01
C TYR A 94 -10.41 -2.17 2.05
N LYS A 95 -11.40 -2.08 1.16
CA LYS A 95 -11.72 -3.16 0.21
C LYS A 95 -10.57 -3.56 -0.72
N TYR A 96 -9.78 -2.60 -1.20
CA TYR A 96 -8.71 -2.87 -2.17
C TYR A 96 -7.32 -3.03 -1.53
N LEU A 97 -7.11 -2.47 -0.34
CA LEU A 97 -5.82 -2.57 0.36
C LEU A 97 -5.75 -3.81 1.26
N GLU A 98 -6.87 -4.28 1.82
CA GLU A 98 -6.87 -5.47 2.69
C GLU A 98 -6.32 -6.74 2.03
N PRO A 99 -6.67 -7.07 0.78
CA PRO A 99 -6.10 -8.23 0.11
C PRO A 99 -4.57 -8.16 -0.06
N LEU A 100 -4.00 -6.95 0.01
CA LEU A 100 -2.55 -6.75 -0.14
C LEU A 100 -1.77 -7.12 1.13
N TYR A 101 -2.44 -7.34 2.27
CA TYR A 101 -1.78 -7.87 3.47
C TYR A 101 -1.26 -9.29 3.27
N ASN A 102 -1.80 -10.04 2.31
CA ASN A 102 -1.33 -11.40 2.00
C ASN A 102 -0.05 -11.39 1.14
N ASP A 103 0.48 -10.21 0.78
CA ASP A 103 1.68 -10.05 -0.03
C ASP A 103 2.91 -9.82 0.87
N TYR A 104 3.69 -10.88 1.11
CA TYR A 104 4.89 -10.84 1.96
C TYR A 104 6.18 -10.54 1.17
N ARG A 105 6.08 -9.97 -0.04
CA ARG A 105 7.26 -9.73 -0.87
C ARG A 105 8.11 -8.59 -0.29
N ARG A 106 9.43 -8.80 -0.31
CA ARG A 106 10.40 -7.79 0.10
C ARG A 106 10.50 -6.65 -0.91
N VAL A 107 10.38 -5.42 -0.43
CA VAL A 107 10.55 -4.17 -1.17
C VAL A 107 11.70 -3.36 -0.57
N LYS A 108 12.36 -2.59 -1.43
CA LYS A 108 13.39 -1.66 -0.98
C LYS A 108 12.73 -0.33 -0.64
N SER A 109 12.85 0.10 0.62
CA SER A 109 12.49 1.45 1.04
C SER A 109 13.74 2.32 1.06
N GLN A 110 13.64 3.57 0.66
CA GLN A 110 14.73 4.54 0.84
C GLN A 110 14.41 5.44 2.03
N ASN A 111 15.38 5.69 2.89
CA ASN A 111 15.22 6.61 4.02
C ASN A 111 15.54 8.04 3.63
N ARG A 112 15.18 8.98 4.51
CA ARG A 112 15.49 10.41 4.33
C ARG A 112 16.99 10.68 4.19
N ASN A 113 17.83 9.83 4.80
CA ASN A 113 19.29 9.89 4.70
C ASN A 113 19.82 9.38 3.34
N GLY A 114 18.98 8.75 2.52
CA GLY A 114 19.34 8.14 1.24
C GLY A 114 19.76 6.67 1.32
N GLU A 115 19.81 6.11 2.52
CA GLU A 115 20.09 4.69 2.76
C GLU A 115 18.91 3.81 2.36
N PHE A 116 19.18 2.60 1.89
CA PHE A 116 18.14 1.64 1.50
C PHE A 116 17.91 0.65 2.62
N GLU A 117 16.65 0.55 3.04
CA GLU A 117 16.18 -0.42 4.01
C GLU A 117 15.28 -1.44 3.32
N LEU A 118 15.18 -2.61 3.95
CA LEU A 118 14.33 -3.69 3.48
C LEU A 118 13.03 -3.63 4.28
N MET A 119 11.92 -3.60 3.56
CA MET A 119 10.56 -3.55 4.09
C MET A 119 9.73 -4.60 3.35
N HIS A 120 8.60 -5.01 3.90
CA HIS A 120 7.66 -5.91 3.25
C HIS A 120 6.44 -5.15 2.69
N VAL A 121 5.70 -5.76 1.75
CA VAL A 121 4.55 -5.10 1.13
C VAL A 121 3.41 -4.93 2.15
N ASP A 122 3.09 -5.95 2.92
CA ASP A 122 2.16 -5.89 4.06
C ASP A 122 2.51 -4.78 5.06
N GLU A 123 3.77 -4.65 5.47
CA GLU A 123 4.25 -3.56 6.34
C GLU A 123 3.98 -2.18 5.72
N PHE A 124 4.25 -2.03 4.41
CA PHE A 124 3.99 -0.79 3.69
C PHE A 124 2.49 -0.46 3.65
N ILE A 125 1.63 -1.46 3.43
CA ILE A 125 0.17 -1.28 3.40
C ILE A 125 -0.36 -0.94 4.79
N ASP A 126 0.21 -1.54 5.84
CA ASP A 126 -0.14 -1.22 7.21
C ASP A 126 0.16 0.23 7.56
N GLU A 127 1.37 0.68 7.26
CA GLU A 127 1.79 2.06 7.44
C GLU A 127 0.86 3.02 6.66
N LEU A 128 0.45 2.63 5.46
CA LEU A 128 -0.43 3.42 4.60
C LEU A 128 -1.84 3.61 5.18
N LEU A 129 -2.37 2.61 5.91
CA LEU A 129 -3.70 2.65 6.51
C LEU A 129 -3.70 3.34 7.89
N HIS A 130 -2.63 3.16 8.68
CA HIS A 130 -2.58 3.60 10.07
C HIS A 130 -1.82 4.91 10.29
N SER A 131 -0.87 5.27 9.41
CA SER A 131 -0.06 6.47 9.59
C SER A 131 -0.75 7.75 9.07
N GLU A 132 -0.43 8.88 9.69
CA GLU A 132 -0.91 10.19 9.23
C GLU A 132 -0.05 10.78 8.10
N ARG A 133 1.19 10.31 7.97
CA ARG A 133 2.15 10.76 6.96
C ARG A 133 2.95 9.57 6.46
N MET A 134 3.05 9.46 5.14
CA MET A 134 3.87 8.45 4.47
C MET A 134 4.51 9.04 3.22
N CYS A 135 5.75 8.66 2.92
CA CYS A 135 6.51 9.18 1.75
C CYS A 135 6.50 10.72 1.66
N ASP A 136 6.62 11.42 2.78
CA ASP A 136 6.56 12.89 2.90
C ASP A 136 5.22 13.53 2.45
N ILE A 137 4.19 12.72 2.20
CA ILE A 137 2.84 13.15 1.91
C ILE A 137 2.00 13.02 3.18
N ILE A 138 1.23 14.06 3.49
CA ILE A 138 0.21 14.01 4.54
C ILE A 138 -1.01 13.28 3.98
N LEU A 139 -1.37 12.16 4.58
CA LEU A 139 -2.47 11.34 4.12
C LEU A 139 -3.81 11.97 4.57
N PRO A 140 -4.86 11.92 3.74
CA PRO A 140 -6.20 12.28 4.17
C PRO A 140 -6.62 11.43 5.36
N ARG A 141 -7.32 12.05 6.33
CA ARG A 141 -7.82 11.35 7.52
C ARG A 141 -8.74 10.22 7.09
N LEU A 142 -8.39 9.00 7.50
CA LEU A 142 -9.18 7.81 7.28
C LEU A 142 -10.11 7.61 8.48
N GLN A 143 -11.38 7.31 8.23
CA GLN A 143 -12.29 6.90 9.30
C GLN A 143 -11.88 5.51 9.78
N LYS A 144 -11.81 5.32 11.09
CA LYS A 144 -11.46 4.04 11.69
C LYS A 144 -12.49 2.98 11.30
N ARG A 145 -12.02 1.74 11.13
CA ARG A 145 -12.85 0.61 10.70
C ARG A 145 -14.12 0.41 11.54
N HIS A 146 -14.01 0.42 12.87
CA HIS A 146 -15.18 0.22 13.75
C HIS A 146 -16.33 1.20 13.47
N VAL A 147 -16.01 2.45 13.13
CA VAL A 147 -17.03 3.46 12.79
C VAL A 147 -17.75 3.13 11.48
N LEU A 148 -17.04 2.49 10.55
CA LEU A 148 -17.61 2.09 9.26
C LEU A 148 -18.40 0.78 9.34
N GLU A 149 -17.99 -0.13 10.23
CA GLU A 149 -18.73 -1.35 10.58
C GLU A 149 -20.04 -1.01 11.30
N GLU A 150 -19.98 -0.10 12.28
CA GLU A 150 -21.17 0.45 12.96
C GLU A 150 -22.13 1.18 12.01
N ALA A 151 -21.61 1.73 10.91
CA ALA A 151 -22.39 2.41 9.89
C ALA A 151 -22.92 1.46 8.80
N GLU A 152 -22.71 0.14 8.91
CA GLU A 152 -23.05 -0.88 7.90
C GLU A 152 -22.45 -0.61 6.51
N MET A 153 -21.38 0.19 6.44
CA MET A 153 -20.70 0.54 5.18
C MET A 153 -19.57 -0.45 4.83
N LEU A 154 -19.17 -1.28 5.78
CA LEU A 154 -18.14 -2.31 5.65
C LEU A 154 -18.53 -3.55 6.45
N ASP A 155 -18.34 -4.71 5.82
CA ASP A 155 -18.46 -5.99 6.51
C ASP A 155 -17.29 -6.20 7.49
N PRO A 156 -17.49 -6.98 8.57
CA PRO A 156 -16.42 -7.38 9.47
C PRO A 156 -15.23 -7.94 8.68
N ARG A 157 -14.01 -7.58 9.10
CA ARG A 157 -12.81 -8.12 8.47
C ARG A 157 -12.81 -9.65 8.59
N ILE A 158 -12.67 -10.34 7.47
CA ILE A 158 -12.27 -11.75 7.47
C ILE A 158 -10.76 -11.74 7.26
N SER A 159 -10.00 -12.02 8.31
CA SER A 159 -8.54 -12.10 8.19
C SER A 159 -8.18 -13.49 7.67
N ALA A 160 -7.31 -13.60 6.66
CA ALA A 160 -6.87 -14.91 6.16
C ALA A 160 -6.20 -15.77 7.26
N LEU A 161 -5.68 -15.14 8.31
CA LEU A 161 -5.12 -15.81 9.48
C LEU A 161 -6.19 -16.46 10.39
N GLU A 162 -7.44 -15.97 10.39
CA GLU A 162 -8.53 -16.64 11.13
C GLU A 162 -8.88 -17.97 10.49
N GLU A 163 -8.86 -18.04 9.15
CA GLU A 163 -9.08 -19.29 8.40
C GLU A 163 -7.99 -20.33 8.71
N ASP A 164 -6.72 -19.90 8.80
CA ASP A 164 -5.61 -20.76 9.20
C ASP A 164 -5.70 -21.18 10.68
N LEU A 165 -6.16 -20.30 11.59
CA LEU A 165 -6.35 -20.57 13.03
C LEU A 165 -7.46 -21.60 13.27
N ASP A 166 -8.57 -21.48 12.55
CA ASP A 166 -9.70 -22.42 12.62
C ASP A 166 -9.28 -23.82 12.12
N GLU A 167 -8.40 -23.91 11.10
CA GLU A 167 -7.83 -25.20 10.66
C GLU A 167 -6.94 -25.86 11.72
N VAL A 168 -6.11 -25.09 12.44
CA VAL A 168 -5.28 -25.65 13.51
C VAL A 168 -6.13 -26.06 14.72
N GLU A 169 -7.10 -25.25 15.15
CA GLU A 169 -8.01 -25.60 16.24
C GLU A 169 -8.80 -26.88 15.91
N SER A 170 -9.30 -27.01 14.67
CA SER A 170 -9.99 -28.23 14.23
C SER A 170 -9.09 -29.47 14.25
N SER A 171 -7.79 -29.32 13.93
CA SER A 171 -6.85 -30.45 13.97
C SER A 171 -6.45 -30.85 15.40
N GLU A 172 -6.37 -29.90 16.32
CA GLU A 172 -6.09 -30.16 17.74
C GLU A 172 -7.29 -30.82 18.45
N GLU A 173 -8.52 -30.47 18.07
CA GLU A 173 -9.74 -31.13 18.55
C GLU A 173 -9.86 -32.59 18.08
N GLU A 174 -9.48 -32.89 16.83
CA GLU A 174 -9.47 -34.26 16.29
C GLU A 174 -8.42 -35.14 17.01
N ASP A 175 -7.23 -34.61 17.28
CA ASP A 175 -6.17 -35.31 18.03
C ASP A 175 -6.58 -35.59 19.49
N GLU A 176 -7.29 -34.66 20.16
CA GLU A 176 -7.81 -34.86 21.51
C GLU A 176 -8.94 -35.90 21.60
N GLU A 177 -9.78 -36.00 20.57
CA GLU A 177 -10.83 -37.03 20.49
C GLU A 177 -10.23 -38.42 20.26
N GLU A 178 -9.20 -38.55 19.41
CA GLU A 178 -8.50 -39.82 19.20
C GLU A 178 -7.78 -40.32 20.46
N GLU A 179 -7.11 -39.43 21.23
CA GLU A 179 -6.47 -39.81 22.50
C GLU A 179 -7.49 -40.27 23.55
N LYS A 180 -8.66 -39.61 23.64
CA LYS A 180 -9.73 -40.01 24.55
C LYS A 180 -10.30 -41.38 24.16
N VAL A 181 -10.50 -41.65 22.87
CA VAL A 181 -11.01 -42.95 22.38
C VAL A 181 -10.01 -44.10 22.65
N MET A 182 -8.71 -43.82 22.61
CA MET A 182 -7.64 -44.80 22.92
C MET A 182 -7.50 -45.08 24.42
N MET A 183 -7.87 -44.15 25.30
CA MET A 183 -7.84 -44.32 26.76
C MET A 183 -9.00 -45.17 27.32
N PHE A 184 -10.09 -45.33 26.58
CA PHE A 184 -11.28 -46.10 27.00
C PHE A 184 -11.36 -47.51 26.36
N LYS A 185 -10.30 -47.99 25.72
CA LYS A 185 -10.25 -49.29 25.02
C LYS A 185 -9.31 -50.29 25.69
#